data_AF-A0A3B0PWE8-F1
#
_entry.id   AF-A0A3B0PWE8-F1
#
_cell.length_a   1.000
_cell.length_b   1.000
_cell.length_c   1.000
_cell.angle_alpha   90.00
_cell.angle_beta   90.00
_cell.angle_gamma   90.00
#
_symmetry.space_group_name_H-M   'P 1'
#
loop_
_entity.id
_entity.type
_entity.pdbx_description
1 polymer ?
#
loop_
_entity_poly.entity_id
_entity_poly.type
_entity_poly.pdbx_seq_one_letter_code
_entity_poly.pdbx_strand_id
1 'polypeptide(L)'
;MINHLNITTDDNIEKLTNYYTNVVDGDLNNCEGHAAKLSFKLLYGEDFSRSQKDDIINKYLNYGYIVLMTYVSRTLVKNGLDNRIGIFHKSFNNHFALSCDIMEPFRPIIDYLTFSYLIKNQNDDFKSYKKDLFISFENFIFPNGKNLNQVIDMLIKAIINNKINERDFNIDW
;
A
#
# COMPACT_ATOMS: atom_id res chain seq x y z
N MET A 1 8.64 0.27 7.56
CA MET A 1 8.64 -1.08 6.96
C MET A 1 10.06 -1.58 6.68
N ILE A 2 10.72 -1.13 5.61
CA ILE A 2 12.03 -1.68 5.20
C ILE A 2 13.13 -1.60 6.27
N ASN A 3 13.10 -0.54 7.10
CA ASN A 3 13.99 -0.39 8.24
C ASN A 3 13.71 -1.43 9.32
N HIS A 4 12.42 -1.65 9.64
CA HIS A 4 12.00 -2.69 10.58
C HIS A 4 12.41 -4.10 10.09
N LEU A 5 12.33 -4.35 8.78
CA LEU A 5 12.77 -5.60 8.17
C LEU A 5 14.31 -5.78 8.18
N ASN A 6 15.10 -4.77 8.57
CA ASN A 6 16.56 -4.78 8.54
C ASN A 6 17.16 -5.12 7.15
N ILE A 7 16.49 -4.70 6.07
CA ILE A 7 16.90 -4.96 4.67
C ILE A 7 17.36 -3.69 3.94
N THR A 8 17.74 -2.65 4.68
CA THR A 8 18.13 -1.36 4.13
C THR A 8 19.44 -0.87 4.75
N THR A 9 20.06 0.10 4.11
CA THR A 9 21.24 0.83 4.62
C THR A 9 20.87 2.28 4.92
N ASP A 10 21.73 2.98 5.66
CA ASP A 10 21.53 4.41 5.96
C ASP A 10 21.43 5.27 4.68
N ASP A 11 22.27 4.97 3.68
CA ASP A 11 22.22 5.63 2.35
C ASP A 11 20.87 5.42 1.65
N ASN A 12 20.28 4.23 1.75
CA ASN A 12 18.96 3.97 1.17
C ASN A 12 17.84 4.66 1.95
N ILE A 13 17.96 4.77 3.28
CA ILE A 13 17.04 5.55 4.11
C ILE A 13 17.11 7.02 3.73
N GLU A 14 18.31 7.59 3.60
CA GLU A 14 18.52 8.97 3.19
C GLU A 14 17.90 9.25 1.81
N LYS A 15 18.07 8.33 0.85
CA LYS A 15 17.43 8.44 -0.48
C LYS A 15 15.91 8.47 -0.38
N LEU A 16 15.30 7.60 0.41
CA LEU A 16 13.84 7.56 0.58
C LEU A 16 13.32 8.79 1.31
N THR A 17 14.04 9.27 2.34
CA THR A 17 13.75 10.53 3.00
C THR A 17 13.82 11.69 2.02
N ASN A 18 14.85 11.71 1.16
CA ASN A 18 15.00 12.73 0.13
C ASN A 18 13.86 12.69 -0.90
N TYR A 19 13.38 11.51 -1.30
CA TYR A 19 12.19 11.43 -2.16
C TYR A 19 10.96 11.98 -1.45
N TYR A 20 10.74 11.62 -0.18
CA TYR A 20 9.62 12.13 0.62
C TYR A 20 9.66 13.66 0.79
N THR A 21 10.81 14.26 1.09
CA THR A 21 10.90 15.71 1.32
C THR A 21 10.83 16.54 0.03
N ASN A 22 11.05 15.94 -1.13
CA ASN A 22 11.02 16.62 -2.43
C ASN A 22 9.73 16.35 -3.23
N VAL A 23 8.73 15.71 -2.64
CA VAL A 23 7.40 15.62 -3.24
C VAL A 23 6.84 17.03 -3.43
N VAL A 24 6.42 17.33 -4.65
CA VAL A 24 5.75 18.58 -5.01
C VAL A 24 4.33 18.28 -5.51
N ASP A 25 3.49 19.32 -5.62
CA ASP A 25 2.10 19.18 -6.06
C ASP A 25 1.99 18.36 -7.36
N GLY A 26 1.15 17.32 -7.34
CA GLY A 26 0.96 16.41 -8.47
C GLY A 26 2.14 15.46 -8.75
N ASP A 27 3.09 15.34 -7.82
CA ASP A 27 4.31 14.53 -7.93
C ASP A 27 5.09 14.73 -9.24
N LEU A 28 5.30 15.99 -9.64
CA LEU A 28 5.98 16.33 -10.90
C LEU A 28 7.41 15.76 -11.02
N ASN A 29 8.06 15.51 -9.87
CA ASN A 29 9.39 14.91 -9.81
C ASN A 29 9.36 13.37 -9.81
N ASN A 30 8.18 12.76 -9.86
CA ASN A 30 7.98 11.31 -9.81
C ASN A 30 8.68 10.66 -8.60
N CYS A 31 8.66 11.34 -7.46
CA CYS A 31 9.27 10.90 -6.21
C CYS A 31 8.64 9.58 -5.75
N GLU A 32 7.34 9.40 -5.96
CA GLU A 32 6.62 8.15 -5.66
C GLU A 32 7.22 6.98 -6.47
N GLY A 33 7.38 7.17 -7.79
CA GLY A 33 7.94 6.14 -8.67
C GLY A 33 9.38 5.77 -8.30
N HIS A 34 10.21 6.75 -7.95
CA HIS A 34 11.58 6.52 -7.49
C HIS A 34 11.62 5.77 -6.15
N ALA A 35 10.80 6.17 -5.18
CA ALA A 35 10.69 5.51 -3.88
C ALA A 35 10.19 4.06 -4.02
N ALA A 36 9.17 3.83 -4.86
CA ALA A 36 8.64 2.50 -5.13
C ALA A 36 9.68 1.59 -5.80
N LYS A 37 10.41 2.09 -6.81
CA LYS A 37 11.47 1.32 -7.49
C LYS A 37 12.55 0.89 -6.50
N LEU A 38 13.02 1.80 -5.65
CA LEU A 38 14.03 1.47 -4.63
C LEU A 38 13.47 0.47 -3.62
N SER A 39 12.25 0.68 -3.12
CA SER A 39 11.62 -0.21 -2.12
C SER A 39 11.45 -1.64 -2.65
N PHE A 40 10.95 -1.80 -3.87
CA PHE A 40 10.79 -3.11 -4.48
C PHE A 40 12.12 -3.83 -4.74
N LYS A 41 13.15 -3.08 -5.14
CA LYS A 41 14.50 -3.61 -5.28
C LYS A 41 15.08 -4.12 -3.96
N LEU A 42 14.83 -3.41 -2.85
CA LEU A 42 15.26 -3.86 -1.51
C LEU A 42 14.50 -5.10 -1.05
N LEU A 43 13.20 -5.21 -1.38
CA LEU A 43 12.37 -6.36 -1.00
C LEU A 43 12.64 -7.60 -1.85
N TYR A 44 12.81 -7.45 -3.16
CA TYR A 44 12.75 -8.58 -4.10
C TYR A 44 14.01 -8.74 -4.97
N GLY A 45 14.99 -7.85 -4.82
CA GLY A 45 16.24 -7.87 -5.57
C GLY A 45 16.23 -6.99 -6.82
N GLU A 46 17.41 -6.85 -7.42
CA GLU A 46 17.67 -5.97 -8.58
C GLU A 46 16.87 -6.35 -9.83
N ASP A 47 16.65 -7.65 -10.03
CA ASP A 47 16.02 -8.19 -11.24
C ASP A 47 14.49 -8.12 -11.19
N PHE A 48 13.91 -7.76 -10.04
CA PHE A 48 12.46 -7.68 -9.90
C PHE A 48 11.89 -6.45 -10.62
N SER A 49 10.81 -6.66 -11.36
CA SER A 49 10.05 -5.59 -12.00
C SER A 49 8.55 -5.78 -11.87
N ARG A 50 7.84 -4.71 -11.47
CA ARG A 50 6.37 -4.65 -11.45
C ARG A 50 5.73 -4.75 -12.84
N SER A 51 6.49 -4.53 -13.92
CA SER A 51 5.97 -4.62 -15.29
C SER A 51 6.00 -6.04 -15.88
N GLN A 52 6.65 -6.99 -15.20
CA GLN A 52 6.75 -8.37 -15.67
C GLN A 52 5.43 -9.12 -15.38
N LYS A 53 4.70 -9.47 -16.45
CA LYS A 53 3.34 -10.03 -16.35
C LYS A 53 3.27 -11.40 -15.67
N ASP A 54 4.26 -12.24 -15.91
CA ASP A 54 4.28 -13.64 -15.43
C ASP A 54 5.21 -13.84 -14.21
N ASP A 55 5.53 -12.74 -13.52
CA ASP A 55 6.31 -12.80 -12.29
C ASP A 55 5.45 -13.29 -11.10
N ILE A 56 5.99 -14.27 -10.37
CA ILE A 56 5.26 -14.91 -9.26
C ILE A 56 5.03 -13.94 -8.10
N ILE A 57 5.96 -13.04 -7.80
CA ILE A 57 5.81 -12.05 -6.72
C ILE A 57 4.70 -11.07 -7.10
N ASN A 58 4.66 -10.64 -8.36
CA ASN A 58 3.59 -9.77 -8.88
C ASN A 58 2.21 -10.38 -8.72
N LYS A 59 2.03 -11.69 -8.93
CA LYS A 59 0.77 -12.41 -8.68
C LYS A 59 0.28 -12.22 -7.23
N TYR A 60 1.18 -12.31 -6.26
CA TYR A 60 0.84 -12.18 -4.82
C TYR A 60 0.54 -10.73 -4.45
N LEU A 61 1.37 -9.79 -4.89
CA LEU A 61 1.17 -8.35 -4.68
C LEU A 61 -0.15 -7.88 -5.29
N ASN A 62 -0.41 -8.24 -6.56
CA ASN A 62 -1.62 -7.84 -7.28
C ASN A 62 -2.88 -8.32 -6.55
N TYR A 63 -2.87 -9.57 -6.05
CA TYR A 63 -3.98 -10.08 -5.28
C TYR A 63 -4.16 -9.29 -3.97
N GLY A 64 -3.08 -9.03 -3.23
CA GLY A 64 -3.13 -8.27 -2.00
C GLY A 64 -3.68 -6.85 -2.20
N TYR A 65 -3.18 -6.15 -3.22
CA TYR A 65 -3.66 -4.83 -3.59
C TYR A 65 -5.14 -4.82 -4.00
N ILE A 66 -5.61 -5.83 -4.74
CA ILE A 66 -7.04 -5.93 -5.08
C ILE A 66 -7.87 -6.10 -3.80
N VAL A 67 -7.46 -6.96 -2.87
CA VAL A 67 -8.19 -7.14 -1.60
C VAL A 67 -8.23 -5.82 -0.83
N LEU A 68 -7.09 -5.12 -0.67
CA LEU A 68 -7.04 -3.81 -0.03
C LEU A 68 -7.95 -2.78 -0.73
N MET A 69 -7.88 -2.70 -2.06
CA MET A 69 -8.73 -1.82 -2.87
C MET A 69 -10.22 -2.08 -2.62
N THR A 70 -10.64 -3.33 -2.44
CA THR A 70 -12.05 -3.65 -2.13
C THR A 70 -12.47 -3.16 -0.74
N TYR A 71 -11.59 -3.23 0.26
CA TYR A 71 -11.85 -2.69 1.61
C TYR A 71 -12.05 -1.17 1.56
N VAL A 72 -11.18 -0.47 0.83
CA VAL A 72 -11.31 0.97 0.59
C VAL A 72 -12.59 1.30 -0.18
N SER A 73 -12.84 0.60 -1.29
CA SER A 73 -14.02 0.83 -2.15
C SER A 73 -15.34 0.69 -1.38
N ARG A 74 -15.45 -0.36 -0.55
CA ARG A 74 -16.63 -0.56 0.31
C ARG A 74 -16.80 0.58 1.30
N THR A 75 -15.71 1.09 1.85
CA THR A 75 -15.74 2.17 2.85
C THR A 75 -16.04 3.52 2.22
N LEU A 76 -15.57 3.78 0.99
CA LEU A 76 -15.95 4.94 0.19
C LEU A 76 -17.46 4.96 -0.07
N VAL A 77 -18.03 3.85 -0.56
CA VAL A 77 -19.47 3.72 -0.81
C VAL A 77 -20.28 3.90 0.48
N LYS A 78 -19.83 3.32 1.60
CA LYS A 78 -20.45 3.51 2.92
C LYS A 78 -20.53 5.00 3.33
N ASN A 79 -19.53 5.80 2.96
CA ASN A 79 -19.49 7.24 3.25
C ASN A 79 -20.10 8.10 2.11
N GLY A 80 -20.78 7.48 1.13
CA GLY A 80 -21.51 8.17 0.06
C GLY A 80 -20.63 8.68 -1.10
N LEU A 81 -19.38 8.19 -1.21
CA LEU A 81 -18.46 8.60 -2.27
C LEU A 81 -18.54 7.65 -3.49
N ASP A 82 -18.30 8.21 -4.67
CA ASP A 82 -18.22 7.46 -5.94
C ASP A 82 -16.78 7.06 -6.22
N ASN A 83 -16.52 5.74 -6.29
CA ASN A 83 -15.19 5.18 -6.53
C ASN A 83 -14.54 5.64 -7.85
N ARG A 84 -15.35 6.11 -8.82
CA ARG A 84 -14.87 6.52 -10.15
C ARG A 84 -14.23 7.91 -10.14
N ILE A 85 -14.49 8.72 -9.13
CA ILE A 85 -14.04 10.12 -9.08
C ILE A 85 -12.69 10.18 -8.37
N GLY A 86 -11.61 9.85 -9.09
CA GLY A 86 -10.24 9.95 -8.58
C GLY A 86 -9.76 11.39 -8.40
N ILE A 87 -8.81 11.55 -7.48
CA ILE A 87 -8.06 12.79 -7.22
C ILE A 87 -6.96 12.94 -8.29
N PHE A 88 -6.12 11.91 -8.41
CA PHE A 88 -5.00 11.88 -9.35
C PHE A 88 -5.32 11.00 -10.56
N HIS A 89 -5.74 9.76 -10.30
CA HIS A 89 -6.10 8.82 -11.36
C HIS A 89 -7.41 9.23 -12.05
N LYS A 90 -7.33 9.92 -13.19
CA LYS A 90 -8.51 10.32 -13.97
C LYS A 90 -8.59 9.49 -15.24
N SER A 91 -9.37 8.41 -15.19
CA SER A 91 -9.66 7.59 -16.37
C SER A 91 -11.12 7.16 -16.37
N PHE A 92 -11.81 7.41 -17.48
CA PHE A 92 -13.20 6.95 -17.68
C PHE A 92 -13.34 5.42 -17.57
N ASN A 93 -12.26 4.68 -17.82
CA ASN A 93 -12.25 3.22 -17.77
C ASN A 93 -11.84 2.67 -16.40
N ASN A 94 -11.40 3.52 -15.45
CA ASN A 94 -11.06 3.08 -14.11
C ASN A 94 -12.25 3.27 -13.16
N HIS A 95 -12.99 2.19 -12.90
CA HIS A 95 -14.15 2.23 -12.00
C HIS A 95 -13.79 2.37 -10.51
N PHE A 96 -12.51 2.31 -10.17
CA PHE A 96 -11.99 2.31 -8.79
C PHE A 96 -10.90 3.36 -8.58
N ALA A 97 -10.88 4.42 -9.41
CA ALA A 97 -9.86 5.46 -9.37
C ALA A 97 -9.65 6.06 -7.98
N LEU A 98 -10.72 6.47 -7.30
CA LEU A 98 -10.64 7.00 -5.93
C LEU A 98 -10.17 5.94 -4.94
N SER A 99 -10.58 4.69 -5.12
CA SER A 99 -10.12 3.60 -4.25
C SER A 99 -8.61 3.38 -4.39
N CYS A 100 -8.07 3.48 -5.60
CA CYS A 100 -6.63 3.42 -5.86
C CYS A 100 -5.91 4.59 -5.17
N ASP A 101 -6.41 5.82 -5.33
CA ASP A 101 -5.80 6.98 -4.66
C ASP A 101 -5.77 6.83 -3.13
N ILE A 102 -6.87 6.35 -2.53
CA ILE A 102 -7.02 6.27 -1.08
C ILE A 102 -6.28 5.07 -0.47
N MET A 103 -6.01 4.01 -1.24
CA MET A 103 -5.29 2.84 -0.72
C MET A 103 -3.77 3.04 -0.62
N GLU A 104 -3.18 4.04 -1.30
CA GLU A 104 -1.73 4.22 -1.41
C GLU A 104 -1.00 4.17 -0.04
N PRO A 105 -1.46 4.86 1.03
CA PRO A 105 -0.80 4.81 2.34
C PRO A 105 -0.77 3.42 2.98
N PHE A 106 -1.66 2.51 2.57
CA PHE A 106 -1.80 1.17 3.14
C PHE A 106 -1.12 0.09 2.30
N ARG A 107 -0.65 0.40 1.09
CA ARG A 107 0.07 -0.57 0.24
C ARG A 107 1.30 -1.20 0.91
N PRO A 108 2.09 -0.47 1.73
CA PRO A 108 3.19 -1.09 2.46
C PRO A 108 2.78 -2.28 3.34
N ILE A 109 1.53 -2.34 3.82
CA ILE A 109 1.02 -3.51 4.57
C ILE A 109 1.02 -4.74 3.68
N ILE A 110 0.55 -4.61 2.43
CA ILE A 110 0.55 -5.71 1.45
C ILE A 110 1.98 -6.11 1.11
N ASP A 111 2.87 -5.14 0.91
CA ASP A 111 4.27 -5.40 0.56
C ASP A 111 4.95 -6.21 1.68
N TYR A 112 4.78 -5.79 2.93
CA TYR A 112 5.27 -6.48 4.11
C TYR A 112 4.73 -7.90 4.24
N LEU A 113 3.40 -8.08 4.14
CA LEU A 113 2.77 -9.39 4.29
C LEU A 113 3.19 -10.34 3.16
N THR A 114 3.27 -9.83 1.93
CA THR A 114 3.72 -10.61 0.77
C THR A 114 5.17 -11.04 0.94
N PHE A 115 6.06 -10.09 1.25
CA PHE A 115 7.47 -10.39 1.46
C PHE A 115 7.69 -11.40 2.59
N SER A 116 7.07 -11.17 3.75
CA SER A 116 7.17 -12.07 4.91
C SER A 116 6.65 -13.47 4.59
N TYR A 117 5.55 -13.57 3.84
CA TYR A 117 5.00 -14.85 3.42
C TYR A 117 5.97 -15.61 2.51
N LEU A 118 6.52 -14.94 1.49
CA LEU A 118 7.39 -15.56 0.49
C LEU A 118 8.76 -15.98 1.07
N ILE A 119 9.31 -15.20 2.00
CA ILE A 119 10.54 -15.59 2.72
C ILE A 119 10.31 -16.84 3.57
N LYS A 120 9.15 -16.94 4.23
CA LYS A 120 8.80 -18.09 5.07
C LYS A 120 8.43 -19.33 4.25
N ASN A 121 7.79 -19.15 3.10
CA ASN A 121 7.27 -20.23 2.27
C ASN A 121 7.98 -20.23 0.92
N GLN A 122 8.92 -21.16 0.74
CA GLN A 122 9.74 -21.25 -0.47
C GLN A 122 9.00 -21.87 -1.68
N ASN A 123 7.76 -22.32 -1.50
CA ASN A 123 6.93 -22.92 -2.55
C ASN A 123 5.78 -21.98 -2.96
N ASP A 124 5.33 -22.03 -4.22
CA ASP A 124 4.12 -21.34 -4.70
C ASP A 124 2.86 -21.95 -4.06
N ASP A 125 2.55 -21.54 -2.83
CA ASP A 125 1.29 -21.83 -2.15
C ASP A 125 0.40 -20.58 -2.10
N PHE A 126 -0.09 -20.19 -3.26
CA PHE A 126 -0.98 -19.04 -3.37
C PHE A 126 -2.29 -19.20 -2.57
N LYS A 127 -2.75 -20.44 -2.33
CA LYS A 127 -4.00 -20.68 -1.58
C LYS A 127 -3.84 -20.29 -0.12
N SER A 128 -2.75 -20.71 0.51
CA SER A 128 -2.48 -20.36 1.91
C SER A 128 -2.19 -18.87 2.06
N TYR A 129 -1.48 -18.24 1.12
CA TYR A 129 -1.29 -16.80 1.11
C TYR A 129 -2.61 -16.01 1.18
N LYS A 130 -3.61 -16.39 0.36
CA LYS A 130 -4.93 -15.73 0.40
C LYS A 130 -5.56 -15.81 1.79
N LYS A 131 -5.48 -16.97 2.44
CA LYS A 131 -6.02 -17.18 3.79
C LYS A 131 -5.28 -16.33 4.82
N ASP A 132 -3.95 -16.36 4.79
CA ASP A 132 -3.10 -15.63 5.73
C ASP A 132 -3.27 -14.12 5.58
N LEU A 133 -3.46 -13.62 4.37
CA LEU A 133 -3.75 -12.22 4.09
C LEU A 133 -5.05 -11.76 4.79
N PHE A 134 -6.16 -12.50 4.63
CA PHE A 134 -7.42 -12.16 5.28
C PHE A 134 -7.31 -12.20 6.80
N ILE A 135 -6.64 -13.22 7.36
CA ILE A 135 -6.41 -13.31 8.81
C ILE A 135 -5.58 -12.11 9.29
N SER A 136 -4.55 -11.75 8.54
CA SER A 136 -3.69 -10.60 8.86
C SER A 136 -4.49 -9.30 8.89
N PHE A 137 -5.41 -9.09 7.95
CA PHE A 137 -6.25 -7.88 7.90
C PHE A 137 -7.19 -7.74 9.10
N GLU A 138 -7.72 -8.85 9.61
CA GLU A 138 -8.58 -8.85 10.80
C GLU A 138 -7.78 -8.64 12.09
N ASN A 139 -6.54 -9.13 12.13
CA ASN A 139 -5.68 -9.04 13.30
C ASN A 139 -4.81 -7.78 13.34
N PHE A 140 -4.72 -7.03 12.23
CA PHE A 140 -3.89 -5.83 12.15
C PHE A 140 -4.49 -4.71 13.00
N ILE A 141 -3.79 -4.32 14.07
CA ILE A 141 -4.18 -3.25 14.98
C ILE A 141 -3.14 -2.13 14.90
N PHE A 142 -3.61 -0.92 14.59
CA PHE A 142 -2.79 0.28 14.54
C PHE A 142 -2.52 0.81 15.96
N PRO A 143 -1.50 1.68 16.16
CA PRO A 143 -1.14 2.22 17.49
C PRO A 143 -2.29 2.89 18.27
N ASN A 144 -3.29 3.39 17.55
CA ASN A 144 -4.51 3.97 18.12
C ASN A 144 -5.55 2.93 18.57
N GLY A 145 -5.21 1.64 18.54
CA GLY A 145 -6.08 0.51 18.92
C GLY A 145 -7.17 0.18 17.89
N LYS A 146 -7.11 0.75 16.69
CA LYS A 146 -8.10 0.54 15.63
C LYS A 146 -7.63 -0.53 14.64
N ASN A 147 -8.57 -1.27 14.08
CA ASN A 147 -8.27 -2.19 12.98
C ASN A 147 -8.22 -1.47 11.62
N LEU A 148 -7.75 -2.17 10.59
CA LEU A 148 -7.60 -1.62 9.23
C LEU A 148 -8.88 -0.99 8.69
N ASN A 149 -10.05 -1.63 8.83
CA ASN A 149 -11.33 -1.08 8.36
C ASN A 149 -11.65 0.26 9.05
N GLN A 150 -11.40 0.35 10.36
CA GLN A 150 -11.65 1.56 11.13
C GLN A 150 -10.70 2.69 10.73
N VAL A 151 -9.42 2.40 10.51
CA VAL A 151 -8.44 3.41 10.07
C VAL A 151 -8.75 3.92 8.66
N ILE A 152 -9.15 3.04 7.73
CA ILE A 152 -9.63 3.44 6.40
C ILE A 152 -10.85 4.37 6.51
N ASP A 153 -11.84 4.03 7.35
CA ASP A 153 -13.03 4.87 7.58
C ASP A 153 -12.67 6.23 8.20
N MET A 154 -11.70 6.25 9.12
CA MET A 154 -11.17 7.48 9.71
C MET A 154 -10.46 8.36 8.67
N LEU A 155 -9.63 7.78 7.80
CA LEU A 155 -8.96 8.51 6.71
C LEU A 155 -9.99 9.15 5.79
N ILE A 156 -10.96 8.36 5.32
CA ILE A 156 -12.01 8.85 4.41
C ILE A 156 -12.80 10.00 5.05
N LYS A 157 -13.19 9.87 6.32
CA LYS A 157 -13.88 10.95 7.04
C LYS A 157 -13.00 12.18 7.25
N ALA A 158 -11.71 11.99 7.52
CA ALA A 158 -10.76 13.10 7.65
C ALA A 158 -10.64 13.87 6.33
N ILE A 159 -10.56 13.16 5.20
CA ILE A 159 -10.52 13.76 3.85
C ILE A 159 -11.81 14.54 3.57
N ILE A 160 -12.99 13.95 3.78
CA ILE A 160 -14.29 14.61 3.55
C ILE A 160 -14.40 15.91 4.36
N ASN A 161 -13.91 15.90 5.60
CA ASN A 161 -14.00 17.05 6.50
C ASN A 161 -12.81 18.01 6.38
N ASN A 162 -11.86 17.77 5.48
CA ASN A 162 -10.60 18.50 5.35
C ASN A 162 -9.83 18.63 6.68
N LYS A 163 -9.73 17.53 7.43
CA LYS A 163 -9.09 17.41 8.75
C LYS A 163 -8.11 16.24 8.80
N ILE A 164 -7.20 16.18 7.83
CA ILE A 164 -6.19 15.13 7.75
C ILE A 164 -5.09 15.41 8.78
N ASN A 165 -4.74 14.40 9.57
CA ASN A 165 -3.59 14.42 10.47
C ASN A 165 -2.72 13.20 10.18
N GLU A 166 -1.54 13.41 9.60
CA GLU A 166 -0.65 12.35 9.12
C GLU A 166 -0.30 11.32 10.20
N ARG A 167 -0.18 11.75 11.46
CA ARG A 167 0.18 10.88 12.59
C ARG A 167 -0.85 9.78 12.85
N ASP A 168 -2.10 9.99 12.47
CA ASP A 168 -3.19 9.03 12.69
C ASP A 168 -3.07 7.80 11.77
N PHE A 169 -2.20 7.86 10.76
CA PHE A 169 -1.99 6.82 9.75
C PHE A 169 -0.61 6.18 9.80
N ASN A 170 0.20 6.51 10.82
CA ASN A 170 1.48 5.85 11.02
C ASN A 170 1.26 4.36 11.32
N ILE A 171 1.91 3.52 10.53
CA ILE A 171 1.98 2.08 10.76
C ILE A 171 3.18 1.83 11.66
N ASP A 172 2.92 1.33 12.86
CA ASP A 172 3.96 0.74 13.71
C ASP A 172 4.20 -0.69 13.22
N TRP A 173 5.46 -0.99 12.94
CA TRP A 173 5.87 -2.25 12.30
C TRP A 173 6.33 -3.23 13.35
#